data_AF-A0A973GDD1-F1
#
_entry.id   AF-A0A973GDD1-F1
#
_cell.length_a   1.000
_cell.length_b   1.000
_cell.length_c   1.000
_cell.angle_alpha   90.00
_cell.angle_beta   90.00
_cell.angle_gamma   90.00
#
_symmetry.space_group_name_H-M   'P 1'
#
loop_
_entity.id
_entity.type
_entity.pdbx_description
1 polymer ?
#
loop_
_entity_poly.entity_id
_entity_poly.type
_entity_poly.pdbx_seq_one_letter_code
_entity_poly.pdbx_strand_id
1 'polypeptide(L)'
;MVYILKKFIVVFFICAVIAVVGYVMTRDALFDESVAQESESLPLGYTLEKYTVIETTNIACKEHEECITSAEYLVRSNCPYTSLCLEKKCTVVCPQYVGE
;
A
#
# COMPACT_ATOMS: atom_id res chain seq x y z
N MET A 1 -25.47 17.32 51.62
CA MET A 1 -24.83 18.06 50.51
C MET A 1 -23.72 17.29 49.76
N VAL A 2 -23.05 16.28 50.35
CA VAL A 2 -21.91 15.56 49.73
C VAL A 2 -22.30 14.62 48.56
N TYR A 3 -23.53 14.09 48.53
CA TYR A 3 -23.98 13.14 47.50
C TYR A 3 -24.20 13.76 46.11
N ILE A 4 -24.54 15.05 46.05
CA ILE A 4 -24.78 15.76 44.78
C ILE A 4 -23.44 16.00 44.09
N LEU A 5 -22.40 16.38 44.84
CA LEU A 5 -21.05 16.60 44.31
C LEU A 5 -20.44 15.33 43.71
N LYS A 6 -20.61 14.17 44.37
CA LYS A 6 -20.17 12.87 43.83
C LYS A 6 -20.86 12.51 42.50
N LYS A 7 -22.15 12.80 42.36
CA LYS A 7 -22.89 12.55 41.11
C LYS A 7 -22.40 13.42 39.95
N PHE A 8 -22.10 14.69 40.21
CA PHE A 8 -21.53 15.59 39.20
C PHE A 8 -20.15 15.12 38.70
N ILE A 9 -19.30 14.64 39.61
CA ILE A 9 -17.98 14.11 39.25
C ILE A 9 -18.12 12.88 38.34
N VAL A 10 -19.00 11.94 38.69
CA VAL A 10 -19.23 10.72 37.88
C VAL A 10 -19.75 11.05 36.49
N VAL A 11 -20.69 11.99 36.37
CA VAL A 11 -21.22 12.44 35.06
C VAL A 11 -20.12 13.09 34.21
N PHE A 12 -19.24 13.90 34.82
CA PHE A 12 -18.14 14.54 34.11
C PHE A 12 -17.13 13.51 33.57
N PHE A 13 -16.78 12.50 34.37
CA PHE A 13 -15.90 11.41 33.94
C PHE A 13 -16.52 10.58 32.81
N ILE A 14 -17.81 10.28 32.88
CA ILE A 14 -18.50 9.52 31.82
C ILE A 14 -18.51 10.33 30.51
N CYS A 15 -18.83 11.62 30.55
CA CYS A 15 -18.79 12.48 29.37
C CYS A 15 -17.37 12.61 28.78
N ALA A 16 -16.35 12.74 29.63
CA ALA A 16 -14.95 12.79 29.19
C ALA A 16 -14.52 11.48 28.50
N VAL A 17 -14.89 10.33 29.07
CA VAL A 17 -14.59 9.02 28.47
C VAL A 17 -15.31 8.86 27.13
N ILE A 18 -16.59 9.22 27.04
CA ILE A 18 -17.34 9.15 25.78
C ILE A 18 -16.72 10.07 24.71
N ALA A 19 -16.31 11.29 25.10
CA ALA A 19 -15.64 12.22 24.18
C ALA A 19 -14.29 11.67 23.70
N VAL A 20 -13.49 11.10 24.59
CA VAL A 20 -12.18 10.50 24.24
C VAL A 20 -12.36 9.26 23.36
N VAL A 21 -13.28 8.35 23.70
CA VAL A 21 -13.56 7.15 22.90
C VAL A 21 -14.12 7.53 21.52
N GLY A 22 -15.04 8.50 21.47
CA GLY A 22 -15.56 9.03 20.21
C GLY A 22 -14.46 9.64 19.34
N TYR A 23 -13.56 10.42 19.94
CA TYR A 23 -12.41 11.02 19.25
C TYR A 23 -11.40 9.98 18.75
N VAL A 24 -11.13 8.92 19.52
CA VAL A 24 -10.26 7.81 19.08
C VAL A 24 -10.91 7.05 17.92
N MET A 25 -12.21 6.71 18.02
CA MET A 25 -12.93 6.02 16.94
C MET A 25 -13.03 6.83 15.65
N THR A 26 -13.07 8.17 15.72
CA THR A 26 -13.05 9.02 14.52
C THR A 26 -11.67 9.15 13.90
N ARG A 27 -10.58 8.94 14.66
CA ARG A 27 -9.22 8.89 14.09
C ARG A 27 -9.00 7.65 13.23
N ASP A 28 -9.56 6.50 13.62
CA ASP A 28 -9.40 5.26 12.86
C ASP A 28 -10.23 5.26 11.57
N ALA A 29 -11.35 6.00 11.52
CA ALA A 29 -12.20 6.12 10.32
C ALA A 29 -11.73 7.19 9.30
N LEU A 30 -10.70 7.98 9.63
CA LEU A 30 -10.01 8.88 8.69
C LEU A 30 -8.67 8.32 8.21
N PHE A 31 -8.37 7.07 8.57
CA PHE A 31 -7.39 6.23 7.88
C PHE A 31 -8.11 5.45 6.77
N ASP A 32 -8.86 6.17 5.93
CA ASP A 32 -9.00 5.75 4.55
C ASP A 32 -7.60 5.92 3.96
N GLU A 33 -6.82 4.85 4.10
CA GLU A 33 -6.12 4.24 2.99
C GLU A 33 -5.72 5.23 1.90
N SER A 34 -4.92 6.24 2.27
CA SER A 34 -3.87 6.70 1.37
C SER A 34 -2.82 5.58 1.31
N VAL A 35 -3.23 4.40 0.82
CA VAL A 35 -2.46 3.75 -0.22
C VAL A 35 -2.43 4.84 -1.29
N ALA A 36 -1.40 5.67 -1.19
CA ALA A 36 -0.81 6.21 -2.38
C ALA A 36 -0.60 4.96 -3.24
N GLN A 37 -1.55 4.68 -4.13
CA GLN A 37 -1.19 4.24 -5.44
C GLN A 37 -0.27 5.36 -5.91
N GLU A 38 0.99 5.21 -5.53
CA GLU A 38 2.12 5.77 -6.21
C GLU A 38 1.84 5.31 -7.64
N SER A 39 1.20 6.18 -8.41
CA SER A 39 1.16 6.09 -9.84
C SER A 39 2.58 6.39 -10.30
N GLU A 40 3.52 5.52 -9.90
CA GLU A 40 4.68 5.20 -10.69
C GLU A 40 4.07 4.86 -12.04
N SER A 41 4.31 5.74 -13.01
CA SER A 41 3.69 5.70 -14.32
C SER A 41 4.07 4.41 -15.02
N LEU A 42 3.29 3.35 -14.79
CA LEU A 42 3.46 2.09 -15.48
C LEU A 42 3.31 2.36 -16.99
N PRO A 43 4.17 1.77 -17.84
CA PRO A 43 4.05 1.94 -19.28
C PRO A 43 2.66 1.53 -19.78
N LEU A 44 2.15 2.23 -20.80
CA LEU A 44 0.80 2.04 -21.36
C LEU A 44 0.50 0.54 -21.59
N GLY A 45 -0.47 0.01 -20.85
CA GLY A 45 -0.91 -1.39 -20.94
C GLY A 45 -0.54 -2.28 -19.75
N TYR A 46 0.27 -1.81 -18.81
CA TYR A 46 0.57 -2.52 -17.57
C TYR A 46 -0.38 -2.06 -16.45
N THR A 47 -1.34 -2.92 -16.07
CA THR A 47 -2.13 -2.73 -14.85
C THR A 47 -1.47 -3.49 -13.70
N LEU A 48 -1.36 -2.87 -12.52
CA LEU A 48 -0.86 -3.46 -11.27
C LEU A 48 -1.51 -4.82 -10.92
N GLU A 49 -2.69 -5.08 -11.46
CA GLU A 49 -3.50 -6.27 -11.19
C GLU A 49 -3.19 -7.48 -12.11
N LYS A 50 -2.28 -7.34 -13.08
CA LYS A 50 -2.07 -8.36 -14.14
C LYS A 50 -0.62 -8.79 -14.33
N TYR A 51 0.17 -8.82 -13.27
CA TYR A 51 1.52 -9.38 -13.32
C TYR A 51 1.83 -10.26 -12.12
N THR A 52 2.67 -11.26 -12.34
CA THR A 52 3.24 -12.09 -11.28
C THR A 52 4.66 -11.61 -11.02
N VAL A 53 4.98 -11.31 -9.76
CA VAL A 53 6.35 -11.04 -9.33
C VAL A 53 7.12 -12.35 -9.29
N ILE A 54 8.25 -12.39 -9.98
CA ILE A 54 9.13 -13.56 -10.09
C ILE A 54 10.30 -13.42 -9.15
N GLU A 55 10.91 -12.23 -9.14
CA GLU A 55 12.08 -11.94 -8.33
C GLU A 55 12.16 -10.45 -8.02
N THR A 56 12.49 -10.09 -6.78
CA THR A 56 12.81 -8.71 -6.39
C THR A 56 14.30 -8.62 -6.10
N THR A 57 14.99 -7.75 -6.84
CA THR A 57 16.42 -7.50 -6.65
C THR A 57 16.65 -6.49 -5.53
N ASN A 58 17.88 -6.43 -5.01
CA ASN A 58 18.29 -5.41 -4.05
C ASN A 58 18.76 -4.10 -4.71
N ILE A 59 18.52 -3.95 -6.02
CA ILE A 59 18.92 -2.75 -6.77
C ILE A 59 17.85 -1.69 -6.55
N ALA A 60 18.26 -0.55 -5.98
CA ALA A 60 17.36 0.58 -5.80
C ALA A 60 17.14 1.31 -7.13
N CYS A 61 15.90 1.75 -7.37
CA CYS A 61 15.50 2.48 -8.56
C CYS A 61 14.51 3.60 -8.19
N LYS A 62 14.39 4.60 -9.05
CA LYS A 62 13.34 5.63 -8.95
C LYS A 62 12.34 5.52 -10.09
N GLU A 63 12.81 5.11 -11.26
CA GLU A 63 12.00 4.96 -12.47
C GLU A 63 12.14 3.54 -13.03
N HIS A 64 11.10 3.05 -13.72
CA HIS A 64 11.09 1.71 -14.31
C HIS A 64 12.20 1.52 -15.36
N GLU A 65 12.57 2.57 -16.09
CA GLU A 65 13.61 2.55 -17.13
C GLU A 65 15.01 2.27 -16.57
N GLU A 66 15.23 2.51 -15.27
CA GLU A 66 16.49 2.19 -14.59
C GLU A 66 16.69 0.68 -14.39
N CYS A 67 15.61 -0.11 -14.48
CA CYS A 67 15.64 -1.54 -14.23
C CYS A 67 15.91 -2.34 -15.50
N ILE A 68 17.14 -2.85 -15.62
CA ILE A 68 17.54 -3.72 -16.72
C ILE A 68 17.06 -5.15 -16.43
N THR A 69 16.44 -5.79 -17.42
CA THR A 69 16.08 -7.21 -17.32
C THR A 69 17.31 -8.08 -17.55
N SER A 70 17.65 -8.92 -16.57
CA SER A 70 18.79 -9.84 -16.68
C SER A 70 18.63 -10.78 -17.87
N ALA A 71 19.74 -11.06 -18.57
CA ALA A 71 19.75 -11.90 -19.76
C ALA A 71 19.17 -13.31 -19.52
N GLU A 72 19.30 -13.82 -18.29
CA GLU A 72 18.73 -15.11 -17.88
C GLU A 72 17.21 -15.20 -18.01
N TYR A 73 16.51 -14.06 -17.92
CA TYR A 73 15.06 -13.97 -18.09
C TYR A 73 14.70 -13.70 -19.56
N LEU A 74 15.55 -12.97 -20.29
CA LEU A 74 15.35 -12.72 -21.73
C LEU A 74 15.46 -13.99 -22.59
N VAL A 75 16.20 -15.00 -22.14
CA VAL A 75 16.33 -16.29 -22.85
C VAL A 75 15.23 -17.30 -22.52
N ARG A 76 14.40 -17.03 -21.50
CA ARG A 76 13.32 -17.94 -21.09
C ARG A 76 12.07 -17.69 -21.92
N SER A 77 11.55 -18.72 -22.58
CA SER A 77 10.40 -18.62 -23.49
C SER A 77 9.03 -18.81 -22.83
N ASN A 78 8.97 -19.01 -21.51
CA ASN A 78 7.71 -19.27 -20.80
C ASN A 78 6.93 -17.99 -20.45
N CYS A 79 7.57 -16.82 -20.48
CA CYS A 79 6.90 -15.55 -20.26
C CYS A 79 7.68 -14.39 -20.89
N PRO A 80 7.02 -13.32 -21.37
CA PRO A 80 7.64 -12.04 -21.69
C PRO A 80 8.08 -11.32 -20.39
N TYR A 81 9.17 -11.79 -19.79
CA TYR A 81 9.70 -11.16 -18.59
C TYR A 81 10.12 -9.71 -18.83
N THR A 82 9.83 -8.85 -17.86
CA THR A 82 10.30 -7.46 -17.84
C THR A 82 10.65 -7.07 -16.41
N SER A 83 11.59 -6.15 -16.24
CA SER A 83 11.90 -5.55 -14.95
C SER A 83 11.15 -4.24 -14.78
N LEU A 84 10.51 -4.06 -13.63
CA LEU A 84 9.86 -2.80 -13.24
C LEU A 84 10.46 -2.31 -11.92
N CYS A 85 10.49 -1.00 -11.74
CA CYS A 85 10.74 -0.42 -10.43
C CYS A 85 9.46 -0.54 -9.59
N LEU A 86 9.52 -1.24 -8.46
CA LEU A 86 8.40 -1.43 -7.54
C LEU A 86 8.93 -1.26 -6.12
N GLU A 87 8.26 -0.44 -5.31
CA GLU A 87 8.70 -0.13 -3.94
C GLU A 87 10.18 0.34 -3.88
N LYS A 88 10.61 1.11 -4.90
CA LYS A 88 11.99 1.59 -5.07
C LYS A 88 13.03 0.48 -5.28
N LYS A 89 12.60 -0.69 -5.75
CA LYS A 89 13.48 -1.82 -6.08
C LYS A 89 13.15 -2.42 -7.44
N CYS A 90 14.18 -2.83 -8.17
CA CYS A 90 13.97 -3.50 -9.44
C CYS A 90 13.42 -4.90 -9.22
N THR A 91 12.27 -5.17 -9.81
CA THR A 91 11.52 -6.41 -9.67
C THR A 91 11.22 -6.99 -11.04
N VAL A 92 11.61 -8.25 -11.24
CA VAL A 92 11.31 -9.02 -12.45
C VAL A 92 9.87 -9.49 -12.34
N VAL A 93 9.06 -9.09 -13.32
CA VAL A 93 7.65 -9.45 -13.42
C VAL A 93 7.38 -10.23 -14.70
N CYS A 94 6.35 -11.06 -14.62
CA CYS A 94 5.79 -11.78 -15.75
C CYS A 94 4.34 -11.32 -15.92
N PRO A 95 3.98 -10.60 -17.00
CA PRO A 95 2.61 -10.18 -17.22
C PRO A 95 1.75 -11.42 -17.47
N GLN A 96 0.61 -11.50 -16.79
CA GLN A 96 -0.39 -12.51 -17.07
C GLN A 96 -1.15 -12.04 -18.31
N TYR A 97 -0.87 -12.66 -19.46
CA TYR A 97 -1.62 -12.38 -20.67
C TYR A 97 -3.12 -12.54 -20.40
N VAL A 98 -3.87 -11.44 -20.49
CA VAL A 98 -5.29 -11.52 -20.81
C VAL A 98 -5.32 -11.81 -22.30
N GLY A 99 -5.28 -13.09 -22.63
CA GLY A 99 -5.61 -13.52 -23.98
C GLY A 99 -7.02 -13.04 -24.28
N GLU A 100 -7.16 -12.19 -25.30
CA GLU A 100 -8.43 -11.98 -26.00
C GLU A 100 -8.90 -13.26 -26.69
#